data_AF-A0A6M1TGA3-F1
#
_entry.id   AF-A0A6M1TGA3-F1
#
_cell.length_a   1.000
_cell.length_b   1.000
_cell.length_c   1.000
_cell.angle_alpha   90.00
_cell.angle_beta   90.00
_cell.angle_gamma   90.00
#
_symmetry.space_group_name_H-M   'P 1'
#
loop_
_entity.id
_entity.type
_entity.pdbx_description
1 polymer ?
#
loop_
_entity_poly.entity_id
_entity_poly.type
_entity_poly.pdbx_seq_one_letter_code
_entity_poly.pdbx_strand_id
1 'polypeptide(L)'
;MFTNTSGFYRITTVLGLFFCTLLLIYCSSPDKKETTAQQEGVEKAKKDTPELADAMGQLQYYTHKYTLAVDAQNHELATFYFHEVRAAADGIKKNIPGYEGYDIARFMKLFLDPTIEPVETALANKNWEEVRAKTIEMVNSCNSCHNATSHGFVKVTPGFDNNPYNQDFSAPK
;
A
#
# COMPACT_ATOMS: atom_id res chain seq x y z
N MET A 1 -11.74 0.81 94.46
CA MET A 1 -11.64 2.28 94.62
C MET A 1 -11.06 2.84 93.34
N PHE A 2 -11.82 3.70 92.66
CA PHE A 2 -11.38 4.39 91.44
C PHE A 2 -10.19 5.32 91.74
N THR A 3 -9.27 5.48 90.78
CA THR A 3 -8.90 6.79 90.25
C THR A 3 -8.17 6.65 88.91
N ASN A 4 -8.59 7.53 88.03
CA ASN A 4 -8.23 7.76 86.65
C ASN A 4 -7.35 9.01 86.63
N THR A 5 -6.25 9.04 85.88
CA THR A 5 -5.67 10.30 85.38
C THR A 5 -5.03 10.06 84.01
N SER A 6 -5.77 10.48 83.00
CA SER A 6 -5.39 10.67 81.62
C SER A 6 -4.57 11.94 81.42
N GLY A 7 -3.68 11.90 80.43
CA GLY A 7 -3.23 13.08 79.69
C GLY A 7 -1.75 13.34 79.88
N PHE A 8 -0.95 13.17 78.82
CA PHE A 8 0.15 14.08 78.47
C PHE A 8 0.92 13.70 77.19
N TYR A 9 0.68 12.57 76.53
CA TYR A 9 1.49 12.18 75.36
C TYR A 9 0.67 11.90 74.09
N ARG A 10 -0.16 12.87 73.67
CA ARG A 10 -0.89 12.83 72.37
C ARG A 10 -0.58 14.01 71.45
N ILE A 11 0.62 14.60 71.50
CA ILE A 11 0.92 15.80 70.68
C ILE A 11 2.27 15.75 69.91
N THR A 12 3.19 14.81 70.17
CA THR A 12 4.52 14.85 69.53
C THR A 12 4.72 13.98 68.28
N THR A 13 3.72 13.22 67.83
CA THR A 13 3.85 12.28 66.69
C THR A 13 3.03 12.67 65.45
N VAL A 14 2.78 13.95 65.21
CA VAL A 14 2.10 14.41 63.98
C VAL A 14 2.92 15.41 63.15
N LEU A 15 3.93 16.09 63.73
CA LEU A 15 4.70 17.11 63.00
C LEU A 15 5.98 16.62 62.28
N GLY A 16 6.34 15.34 62.39
CA GLY A 16 7.55 14.79 61.76
C GLY A 16 7.32 14.10 60.41
N LEU A 17 6.07 13.82 60.04
CA LEU A 17 5.71 13.00 58.87
C LEU A 17 5.17 13.83 57.70
N PHE A 18 5.02 15.15 57.86
CA PHE A 18 4.45 16.03 56.83
C PHE A 18 5.50 16.79 56.00
N PHE A 19 6.80 16.70 56.34
CA PHE A 19 7.86 17.38 55.61
C PHE A 19 8.62 16.46 54.62
N CYS A 20 8.36 15.16 54.63
CA CYS A 20 9.00 14.20 53.71
C CYS A 20 8.14 13.84 52.49
N THR A 21 6.85 14.19 52.48
CA THR A 21 5.93 13.85 51.38
C THR A 21 5.77 14.95 50.33
N LEU A 22 6.22 16.18 50.60
CA LEU A 22 6.11 17.30 49.66
C LEU A 22 7.25 17.38 48.62
N LEU A 23 8.34 16.62 48.79
CA LEU A 23 9.44 16.54 47.80
C LEU A 23 9.23 15.49 46.71
N LEU A 24 8.28 14.56 46.87
CA LEU A 24 7.99 13.52 45.86
C LEU A 24 6.87 13.91 44.88
N ILE A 25 6.17 15.01 45.11
CA ILE A 25 5.03 15.45 44.24
C ILE A 25 5.51 16.39 43.11
N TYR A 26 6.75 16.91 43.17
CA TYR A 26 7.26 17.88 42.18
C TYR A 26 7.90 17.27 40.91
N CYS A 27 7.87 15.94 40.73
CA CYS A 27 8.39 15.26 39.54
C CYS A 27 7.30 14.72 38.60
N SER A 28 6.06 15.15 38.73
CA SER A 28 4.97 14.73 37.85
C SER A 28 4.34 15.93 37.14
N SER A 29 5.13 16.64 36.33
CA SER A 29 4.56 17.50 35.29
C SER A 29 3.85 16.60 34.27
N PRO A 30 2.54 16.79 33.99
CA PRO A 30 1.90 16.11 32.89
C PRO A 30 2.20 16.91 31.62
N ASP A 31 3.31 16.59 30.94
CA ASP A 31 3.49 16.99 29.54
C ASP A 31 2.53 16.18 28.67
N LYS A 32 1.25 16.58 28.68
CA LYS A 32 0.25 16.15 27.70
C LYS A 32 0.33 17.10 26.51
N LYS A 33 1.32 16.91 25.63
CA LYS A 33 1.36 17.61 24.34
C LYS A 33 1.95 16.83 23.15
N GLU A 34 2.29 15.55 23.31
CA GLU A 34 2.83 14.73 22.20
C GLU A 34 1.79 13.83 21.49
N THR A 35 0.58 13.66 22.03
CA THR A 35 -0.38 12.70 21.44
C THR A 35 -1.08 13.23 20.18
N THR A 36 -1.28 14.56 20.04
CA THR A 36 -2.06 15.13 18.94
C THR A 36 -1.28 15.21 17.63
N ALA A 37 0.00 15.62 17.65
CA ALA A 37 0.80 15.78 16.44
C ALA A 37 1.14 14.44 15.75
N GLN A 38 1.33 13.38 16.55
CA GLN A 38 1.64 12.05 16.04
C GLN A 38 0.40 11.32 15.53
N GLN A 39 -0.78 11.59 16.10
CA GLN A 39 -2.06 11.09 15.57
C GLN A 39 -2.49 11.84 14.31
N GLU A 40 -2.37 13.18 14.28
CA GLU A 40 -2.68 13.98 13.09
C GLU A 40 -1.73 13.68 11.91
N GLY A 41 -0.44 13.45 12.17
CA GLY A 41 0.53 13.05 11.14
C GLY A 41 0.27 11.67 10.57
N VAL A 42 -0.16 10.71 11.40
CA VAL A 42 -0.53 9.35 10.97
C VAL A 42 -1.87 9.34 10.23
N GLU A 43 -2.86 10.12 10.67
CA GLU A 43 -4.14 10.25 9.97
C GLU A 43 -3.98 10.95 8.62
N LYS A 44 -3.16 12.00 8.56
CA LYS A 44 -2.85 12.71 7.32
C LYS A 44 -2.08 11.83 6.34
N ALA A 45 -1.07 11.08 6.80
CA ALA A 45 -0.35 10.11 5.98
C ALA A 45 -1.25 8.99 5.45
N LYS A 46 -2.25 8.56 6.24
CA LYS A 46 -3.27 7.61 5.79
C LYS A 46 -4.20 8.22 4.73
N LYS A 47 -4.51 9.52 4.83
CA LYS A 47 -5.34 10.26 3.86
C LYS A 47 -4.61 10.55 2.53
N ASP A 48 -3.29 10.65 2.57
CA ASP A 48 -2.46 10.96 1.41
C ASP A 48 -1.90 9.70 0.70
N THR A 49 -2.09 8.50 1.26
CA THR A 49 -1.71 7.23 0.60
C THR A 49 -2.79 6.85 -0.40
N PRO A 50 -2.48 6.71 -1.71
CA PRO A 50 -3.49 6.37 -2.71
C PRO A 50 -4.15 5.03 -2.40
N GLU A 51 -5.46 4.93 -2.61
CA GLU A 51 -6.19 3.67 -2.46
C GLU A 51 -5.66 2.63 -3.46
N LEU A 52 -5.40 1.40 -2.98
CA LEU A 52 -4.80 0.36 -3.81
C LEU A 52 -5.73 -0.04 -4.96
N ALA A 53 -7.04 -0.03 -4.73
CA ALA A 53 -8.03 -0.35 -5.76
C ALA A 53 -7.96 0.64 -6.93
N ASP A 54 -7.78 1.94 -6.67
CA ASP A 54 -7.66 2.96 -7.71
C ASP A 54 -6.37 2.76 -8.51
N ALA A 55 -5.26 2.52 -7.82
CA ALA A 55 -3.96 2.29 -8.46
C ALA A 55 -3.94 1.00 -9.31
N MET A 56 -4.54 -0.08 -8.80
CA MET A 56 -4.72 -1.33 -9.55
C MET A 56 -5.67 -1.16 -10.73
N GLY A 57 -6.72 -0.36 -10.58
CA GLY A 57 -7.62 0.01 -11.67
C GLY A 57 -6.88 0.74 -12.80
N GLN A 58 -5.98 1.66 -12.46
CA GLN A 58 -5.14 2.35 -13.43
C GLN A 58 -4.15 1.40 -14.14
N LEU A 59 -3.52 0.49 -13.39
CA LEU A 59 -2.66 -0.55 -13.98
C LEU A 59 -3.45 -1.45 -14.94
N GLN A 60 -4.65 -1.89 -14.56
CA GLN A 60 -5.52 -2.68 -15.41
C GLN A 60 -5.97 -1.90 -16.66
N TYR A 61 -6.29 -0.61 -16.52
CA TYR A 61 -6.62 0.26 -17.65
C TYR A 61 -5.50 0.32 -18.68
N TYR A 62 -4.26 0.58 -18.25
CA TYR A 62 -3.12 0.63 -19.16
C TYR A 62 -2.83 -0.75 -19.76
N THR A 63 -2.99 -1.81 -18.98
CA THR A 63 -2.80 -3.19 -19.45
C THR A 63 -3.78 -3.54 -20.56
N HIS A 64 -5.06 -3.18 -20.43
CA HIS A 64 -6.07 -3.42 -21.46
C HIS A 64 -5.81 -2.60 -22.73
N LYS A 65 -5.42 -1.34 -22.58
CA LYS A 65 -5.04 -0.53 -23.75
C LYS A 65 -3.80 -1.07 -24.46
N TYR A 66 -2.84 -1.56 -23.69
CA TYR A 66 -1.69 -2.27 -24.23
C TYR A 66 -2.10 -3.52 -25.02
N THR A 67 -2.96 -4.38 -24.47
CA THR A 67 -3.38 -5.62 -25.14
C THR A 67 -4.19 -5.37 -26.41
N LEU A 68 -5.02 -4.32 -26.43
CA LEU A 68 -5.72 -3.89 -27.65
C LEU A 68 -4.74 -3.38 -28.72
N ALA A 69 -3.67 -2.68 -28.33
CA ALA A 69 -2.62 -2.27 -29.27
C ALA A 69 -1.80 -3.46 -29.79
N VAL A 70 -1.57 -4.48 -28.96
CA VAL A 70 -0.95 -5.75 -29.36
C VAL A 70 -1.83 -6.50 -30.36
N ASP A 71 -3.13 -6.60 -30.11
CA ASP A 71 -4.07 -7.28 -31.01
C ASP A 71 -4.13 -6.60 -32.39
N ALA A 72 -4.11 -5.27 -32.39
CA ALA A 72 -4.04 -4.46 -33.61
C ALA A 72 -2.63 -4.41 -34.25
N GLN A 73 -1.63 -5.06 -33.66
CA GLN A 73 -0.22 -5.04 -34.08
C GLN A 73 0.36 -3.62 -34.22
N ASN A 74 -0.18 -2.67 -33.46
CA ASN A 74 0.28 -1.28 -33.44
C ASN A 74 1.47 -1.17 -32.49
N HIS A 75 2.68 -1.34 -33.04
CA HIS A 75 3.91 -1.37 -32.25
C HIS A 75 4.20 -0.09 -31.47
N GLU A 76 3.95 1.08 -32.06
CA GLU A 76 4.18 2.35 -31.38
C GLU A 76 3.24 2.49 -30.18
N LEU A 77 1.96 2.20 -30.38
CA LEU A 77 0.97 2.30 -29.33
C LEU A 77 1.13 1.22 -28.25
N ALA A 78 1.51 0.00 -28.64
CA ALA A 78 1.81 -1.08 -27.70
C ALA A 78 3.04 -0.74 -26.85
N THR A 79 4.09 -0.18 -27.46
CA THR A 79 5.30 0.26 -26.72
C THR A 79 4.96 1.39 -25.75
N PHE A 80 4.16 2.37 -26.18
CA PHE A 80 3.68 3.45 -25.32
C PHE A 80 2.90 2.91 -24.13
N TYR A 81 1.86 2.10 -24.34
CA TYR A 81 1.05 1.60 -23.23
C TYR A 81 1.79 0.59 -22.35
N PHE A 82 2.73 -0.18 -22.88
CA PHE A 82 3.56 -1.05 -22.05
C PHE A 82 4.51 -0.24 -21.15
N HIS A 83 5.00 0.91 -21.59
CA HIS A 83 5.70 1.86 -20.73
C HIS A 83 4.80 2.35 -19.58
N GLU A 84 3.55 2.72 -19.88
CA GLU A 84 2.58 3.14 -18.85
C GLU A 84 2.21 2.02 -17.87
N VAL A 85 2.13 0.77 -18.32
CA VAL A 85 1.98 -0.41 -17.45
C VAL A 85 3.14 -0.50 -16.45
N ARG A 86 4.38 -0.35 -16.91
CA ARG A 86 5.58 -0.38 -16.05
C ARG A 86 5.59 0.78 -15.06
N ALA A 87 5.32 1.99 -15.54
CA ALA A 87 5.27 3.18 -14.70
C ALA A 87 4.20 3.06 -13.60
N ALA A 88 3.01 2.56 -13.94
CA ALA A 88 1.96 2.29 -12.96
C ALA A 88 2.37 1.22 -11.95
N ALA A 89 2.98 0.11 -12.40
CA ALA A 89 3.46 -0.95 -11.53
C ALA A 89 4.55 -0.47 -10.55
N ASP A 90 5.51 0.31 -11.02
CA ASP A 90 6.55 0.92 -10.19
C ASP A 90 5.98 1.96 -9.21
N GLY A 91 4.98 2.73 -9.67
CA GLY A 91 4.22 3.66 -8.83
C GLY A 91 3.54 2.96 -7.65
N ILE A 92 2.88 1.82 -7.89
CA ILE A 92 2.25 1.02 -6.82
C ILE A 92 3.31 0.52 -5.84
N LYS A 93 4.39 -0.12 -6.33
CA LYS A 93 5.48 -0.63 -5.48
C LYS A 93 6.10 0.46 -4.61
N LYS A 94 6.23 1.68 -5.14
CA LYS A 94 6.85 2.82 -4.43
C LYS A 94 5.91 3.48 -3.43
N ASN A 95 4.66 3.71 -3.82
CA ASN A 95 3.75 4.58 -3.08
C ASN A 95 2.77 3.79 -2.20
N ILE A 96 2.55 2.50 -2.47
CA ILE A 96 1.66 1.61 -1.71
C ILE A 96 2.39 0.29 -1.38
N PRO A 97 3.46 0.33 -0.56
CA PRO A 97 4.26 -0.86 -0.31
C PRO A 97 3.53 -1.95 0.48
N GLY A 98 2.49 -1.59 1.23
CA GLY A 98 1.63 -2.54 1.94
C GLY A 98 0.17 -2.07 2.00
N TYR A 99 -0.75 -3.03 2.07
CA TYR A 99 -2.19 -2.79 2.09
C TYR A 99 -2.90 -3.95 2.79
N GLU A 100 -3.79 -3.66 3.74
CA GLU A 100 -4.58 -4.67 4.49
C GLU A 100 -3.77 -5.85 5.07
N GLY A 101 -2.54 -5.57 5.54
CA GLY A 101 -1.67 -6.59 6.13
C GLY A 101 -0.85 -7.40 5.12
N TYR A 102 -0.98 -7.12 3.81
CA TYR A 102 -0.15 -7.69 2.76
C TYR A 102 1.01 -6.76 2.37
N ASP A 103 2.16 -7.36 2.06
CA ASP A 103 3.33 -6.67 1.51
C ASP A 103 3.22 -6.61 -0.02
N ILE A 104 2.51 -5.58 -0.50
CA ILE A 104 2.18 -5.39 -1.91
C ILE A 104 3.44 -5.21 -2.74
N ALA A 105 4.40 -4.39 -2.30
CA ALA A 105 5.64 -4.16 -3.04
C ALA A 105 6.43 -5.46 -3.23
N ARG A 106 6.55 -6.28 -2.19
CA ARG A 106 7.22 -7.58 -2.29
C ARG A 106 6.46 -8.54 -3.20
N PHE A 107 5.13 -8.60 -3.11
CA PHE A 107 4.33 -9.47 -3.98
C PHE A 107 4.40 -9.07 -5.45
N MET A 108 4.37 -7.78 -5.76
CA MET A 108 4.57 -7.33 -7.14
C MET A 108 5.98 -7.69 -7.65
N LYS A 109 7.02 -7.54 -6.83
CA LYS A 109 8.38 -8.01 -7.19
C LYS A 109 8.45 -9.52 -7.42
N LEU A 110 7.69 -10.30 -6.65
CA LEU A 110 7.69 -11.75 -6.73
C LEU A 110 6.90 -12.28 -7.94
N PHE A 111 5.72 -11.71 -8.21
CA PHE A 111 4.80 -12.20 -9.22
C PHE A 111 4.93 -11.45 -10.56
N LEU A 112 4.94 -10.11 -10.53
CA LEU A 112 4.84 -9.29 -11.74
C LEU A 112 6.21 -9.02 -12.38
N ASP A 113 7.19 -8.57 -11.62
CA ASP A 113 8.49 -8.13 -12.15
C ASP A 113 9.18 -9.18 -13.07
N PRO A 114 9.16 -10.49 -12.78
CA PRO A 114 9.75 -11.51 -13.66
C PRO A 114 9.10 -11.61 -15.04
N THR A 115 7.90 -11.06 -15.22
CA THR A 115 7.14 -11.14 -16.48
C THR A 115 7.38 -9.93 -17.40
N ILE A 116 7.96 -8.84 -16.89
CA ILE A 116 8.12 -7.59 -17.62
C ILE A 116 9.13 -7.71 -18.76
N GLU A 117 10.34 -8.20 -18.48
CA GLU A 117 11.42 -8.31 -19.47
C GLU A 117 11.08 -9.29 -20.62
N PRO A 118 10.45 -10.45 -20.38
CA PRO A 118 9.95 -11.30 -21.47
C PRO A 118 8.98 -10.60 -22.42
N VAL A 119 8.04 -9.80 -21.89
CA VAL A 119 7.09 -9.03 -22.71
C VAL A 119 7.81 -7.94 -23.49
N GLU A 120 8.71 -7.19 -22.84
CA GLU A 120 9.50 -6.12 -23.46
C GLU A 120 10.35 -6.65 -24.62
N THR A 121 11.01 -7.79 -24.41
CA THR A 121 11.85 -8.45 -25.42
C THR A 121 11.02 -8.90 -26.62
N ALA A 122 9.88 -9.56 -26.38
CA ALA A 122 8.99 -9.98 -27.46
C ALA A 122 8.46 -8.78 -28.26
N LEU A 123 8.13 -7.68 -27.55
CA LEU A 123 7.60 -6.46 -28.16
C LEU A 123 8.65 -5.77 -29.02
N ALA A 124 9.89 -5.64 -28.52
CA ALA A 124 11.03 -5.08 -29.25
C ALA A 124 11.32 -5.87 -30.54
N ASN A 125 11.19 -7.19 -30.49
CA ASN A 125 11.39 -8.08 -31.64
C ASN A 125 10.18 -8.11 -32.60
N LYS A 126 9.07 -7.46 -32.25
CA LYS A 126 7.80 -7.49 -33.00
C LYS A 126 7.29 -8.91 -33.27
N ASN A 127 7.61 -9.86 -32.39
CA ASN A 127 7.13 -11.23 -32.48
C ASN A 127 5.73 -11.30 -31.86
N TRP A 128 4.69 -10.93 -32.63
CA TRP A 128 3.33 -10.76 -32.10
C TRP A 128 2.74 -11.99 -31.42
N GLU A 129 3.08 -13.19 -31.90
CA GLU A 129 2.66 -14.43 -31.25
C GLU A 129 3.30 -14.56 -29.86
N GLU A 130 4.59 -14.29 -29.76
CA GLU A 130 5.32 -14.32 -28.49
C GLU A 130 4.88 -13.18 -27.56
N VAL A 131 4.64 -11.97 -28.08
CA VAL A 131 4.09 -10.85 -27.31
C VAL A 131 2.77 -11.24 -26.67
N ARG A 132 1.87 -11.88 -27.44
CA ARG A 132 0.57 -12.35 -26.95
C ARG A 132 0.74 -13.41 -25.87
N ALA A 133 1.62 -14.38 -26.08
CA ALA A 133 1.90 -15.44 -25.10
C ALA A 133 2.46 -14.86 -23.78
N LYS A 134 3.47 -13.98 -23.86
CA LYS A 134 4.09 -13.34 -22.68
C LYS A 134 3.14 -12.39 -21.97
N THR A 135 2.26 -11.71 -22.70
CA THR A 135 1.19 -10.90 -22.10
C THR A 135 0.20 -11.76 -21.30
N ILE A 136 -0.16 -12.95 -21.80
CA ILE A 136 -1.03 -13.88 -21.07
C ILE A 136 -0.33 -14.35 -19.77
N GLU A 137 0.95 -14.68 -19.83
CA GLU A 137 1.76 -15.02 -18.65
C GLU A 137 1.78 -13.88 -17.62
N MET A 138 1.98 -12.63 -18.06
CA MET A 138 1.92 -11.43 -17.21
C MET A 138 0.54 -11.26 -16.57
N VAL A 139 -0.55 -11.37 -17.32
CA VAL A 139 -1.91 -11.24 -16.74
C VAL A 139 -2.22 -12.37 -15.76
N ASN A 140 -1.73 -13.58 -16.01
CA ASN A 140 -1.85 -14.69 -15.07
C ASN A 140 -1.07 -14.44 -13.77
N SER A 141 0.04 -13.69 -13.82
CA SER A 141 0.79 -13.30 -12.62
C SER A 141 0.03 -12.31 -11.75
N CYS A 142 -0.73 -11.38 -12.35
CA CYS A 142 -1.69 -10.52 -11.62
C CYS A 142 -2.68 -11.37 -10.82
N ASN A 143 -3.30 -12.36 -11.47
CA ASN A 143 -4.25 -13.28 -10.82
C ASN A 143 -3.59 -14.14 -9.73
N SER A 144 -2.30 -14.46 -9.87
CA SER A 144 -1.55 -15.23 -8.87
C SER A 144 -1.33 -14.39 -7.60
N CYS A 145 -0.98 -13.11 -7.76
CA CYS A 145 -0.91 -12.16 -6.65
C CYS A 145 -2.27 -11.98 -5.97
N HIS A 146 -3.35 -11.78 -6.75
CA HIS A 146 -4.70 -11.62 -6.20
C HIS A 146 -5.15 -12.84 -5.39
N ASN A 147 -4.83 -14.06 -5.83
CA ASN A 147 -5.09 -15.26 -5.05
C ASN A 147 -4.27 -15.29 -3.75
N ALA A 148 -2.99 -14.92 -3.81
CA ALA A 148 -2.09 -14.90 -2.65
C ALA A 148 -2.49 -13.85 -1.58
N THR A 149 -3.23 -12.81 -1.98
CA THR A 149 -3.74 -11.76 -1.08
C THR A 149 -5.20 -11.95 -0.69
N SER A 150 -5.80 -13.13 -0.87
CA SER A 150 -7.24 -13.40 -0.60
C SER A 150 -8.22 -12.60 -1.45
N HIS A 151 -7.77 -12.02 -2.57
CA HIS A 151 -8.56 -11.27 -3.54
C HIS A 151 -8.81 -12.05 -4.84
N GLY A 152 -8.79 -13.38 -4.79
CA GLY A 152 -8.92 -14.26 -5.98
C GLY A 152 -10.22 -14.08 -6.78
N PHE A 153 -11.24 -13.43 -6.20
CA PHE A 153 -12.46 -13.03 -6.90
C PHE A 153 -12.24 -11.88 -7.89
N VAL A 154 -11.16 -11.08 -7.74
CA VAL A 154 -10.72 -10.06 -8.70
C VAL A 154 -9.94 -10.74 -9.81
N LYS A 155 -10.66 -11.32 -10.78
CA LYS A 155 -10.05 -12.05 -11.90
C LYS A 155 -9.88 -11.16 -13.12
N VAL A 156 -8.64 -10.99 -13.56
CA VAL A 156 -8.27 -10.22 -14.75
C VAL A 156 -8.18 -11.17 -15.95
N THR A 157 -8.60 -10.69 -17.13
CA THR A 157 -8.49 -11.39 -18.41
C THR A 157 -7.53 -10.66 -19.34
N PRO A 158 -6.88 -11.33 -20.31
CA PRO A 158 -5.93 -10.69 -21.21
C PRO A 158 -6.49 -9.54 -22.06
N GLY A 159 -7.78 -9.54 -22.42
CA GLY A 159 -8.42 -8.41 -23.09
C GLY A 159 -7.82 -8.05 -24.46
N PHE A 160 -7.55 -9.05 -25.30
CA PHE A 160 -7.10 -8.79 -26.67
C PHE A 160 -8.25 -8.33 -27.58
N ASP A 161 -9.49 -8.68 -27.24
CA ASP A 161 -10.70 -8.39 -28.01
C ASP A 161 -11.62 -7.39 -27.28
N ASN A 162 -12.56 -6.81 -28.04
CA ASN A 162 -13.63 -5.92 -27.54
C ASN A 162 -13.17 -4.56 -27.00
N ASN A 163 -12.60 -3.71 -27.86
CA ASN A 163 -12.25 -2.32 -27.54
C ASN A 163 -13.46 -1.52 -27.01
N PRO A 164 -13.51 -1.13 -25.72
CA PRO A 164 -14.57 -0.30 -25.17
C PRO A 164 -14.22 1.19 -25.20
N TYR A 165 -13.02 1.55 -25.67
CA TYR A 165 -12.49 2.90 -25.61
C TYR A 165 -12.83 3.69 -26.87
N ASN A 166 -13.01 4.99 -26.70
CA ASN A 166 -13.08 5.97 -27.78
C ASN A 166 -11.70 6.26 -28.40
N GLN A 167 -10.95 5.21 -28.73
CA GLN A 167 -9.60 5.29 -29.29
C GLN A 167 -9.47 4.27 -30.43
N ASP A 168 -8.84 4.69 -31.53
CA ASP A 168 -8.41 3.80 -32.60
C ASP A 168 -7.06 3.16 -32.23
N PHE A 169 -6.99 1.84 -32.33
CA PHE A 169 -5.79 1.06 -32.02
C PHE A 169 -5.10 0.53 -33.28
N SER A 170 -5.67 0.73 -34.47
CA SER A 170 -5.09 0.24 -35.72
C SER A 170 -3.65 0.73 -35.91
N ALA A 171 -2.80 -0.13 -36.46
CA ALA A 171 -1.42 0.26 -36.79
C ALA A 171 -1.43 1.39 -37.85
N PRO A 172 -0.52 2.37 -37.74
CA PRO A 172 -0.35 3.38 -38.78
C PRO A 172 -0.04 2.72 -40.13
N LYS A 173 -0.54 3.33 -41.21
CA LYS A 173 -0.33 2.88 -42.59
C LYS A 173 1.11 3.13 -43.06
#